data_AF-A0AA35YEX1-F1
#
_entry.id   AF-A0AA35YEX1-F1
#
_cell.length_a   1.000
_cell.length_b   1.000
_cell.length_c   1.000
_cell.angle_alpha   90.00
_cell.angle_beta   90.00
_cell.angle_gamma   90.00
#
_symmetry.space_group_name_H-M   'P 1'
#
loop_
_entity.id
_entity.type
_entity.pdbx_description
1 polymer ?
#
loop_
_entity_poly.entity_id
_entity_poly.type
_entity_poly.pdbx_seq_one_letter_code
_entity_poly.pdbx_strand_id
1 'polypeptide(L)'
;MNPEMVTHNGGCHCRNVRWRVQSPATVVAWQCNCSDCAMRGNTHFIVPSERFELLGDSEKFLTTYTFGTHTAKHMFCKVCGITSFYRPRSNPDGIAITYKCVDPGTLIHVEIKLFDGLNWENSHKSTGISSCSKE
;
A
#
# COMPACT_ATOMS: atom_id res chain seq x y z
N MET A 1 22.57 5.08 9.14
CA MET A 1 22.79 4.43 7.82
C MET A 1 21.43 4.39 7.14
N ASN A 2 21.29 4.98 5.95
CA ASN A 2 20.06 4.77 5.18
C ASN A 2 19.97 3.27 4.88
N PRO A 3 18.83 2.63 5.15
CA PRO A 3 18.68 1.23 4.82
C PRO A 3 18.80 1.07 3.29
N GLU A 4 19.54 0.04 2.88
CA GLU A 4 19.76 -0.25 1.46
C GLU A 4 18.41 -0.48 0.76
N MET A 5 18.21 0.21 -0.36
CA MET A 5 17.00 0.09 -1.17
C MET A 5 17.07 -1.18 -2.01
N VAL A 6 16.01 -1.98 -1.98
CA VAL A 6 15.90 -3.19 -2.79
C VAL A 6 14.65 -3.13 -3.67
N THR A 7 14.64 -3.91 -4.75
CA THR A 7 13.45 -4.07 -5.59
C THR A 7 12.60 -5.21 -5.06
N HIS A 8 11.37 -4.91 -4.65
CA HIS A 8 10.36 -5.90 -4.37
C HIS A 8 9.46 -6.10 -5.58
N ASN A 9 9.15 -7.35 -5.90
CA ASN A 9 8.10 -7.69 -6.84
C ASN A 9 6.87 -8.13 -6.07
N GLY A 10 5.70 -7.98 -6.67
CA GLY A 10 4.47 -8.45 -6.04
C GLY A 10 3.27 -8.34 -6.96
N GLY A 11 2.11 -8.67 -6.42
CA GLY A 11 0.89 -8.68 -7.21
C GLY A 11 -0.31 -9.33 -6.52
N CYS A 12 -1.37 -9.50 -7.30
CA CYS A 12 -2.56 -10.20 -6.84
C CYS A 12 -2.40 -11.73 -6.91
N HIS A 13 -3.33 -12.46 -6.29
CA HIS A 13 -3.32 -13.93 -6.23
C HIS A 13 -3.30 -14.61 -7.60
N CYS A 14 -4.13 -14.15 -8.55
CA CYS A 14 -4.19 -14.73 -9.90
C CYS A 14 -3.06 -14.26 -10.84
N ARG A 15 -2.12 -13.44 -10.34
CA ARG A 15 -0.96 -12.91 -11.08
C ARG A 15 -1.27 -12.02 -12.30
N ASN A 16 -2.53 -11.67 -12.53
CA ASN A 16 -2.92 -10.73 -13.58
C ASN A 16 -2.52 -9.28 -13.26
N VAL A 17 -2.39 -8.93 -11.98
CA VAL A 17 -1.86 -7.64 -11.53
C VAL A 17 -0.48 -7.88 -10.93
N ARG A 18 0.54 -7.31 -11.54
CA ARG A 18 1.96 -7.39 -11.16
C ARG A 18 2.58 -6.01 -11.12
N TRP A 19 3.47 -5.81 -10.16
CA TRP A 19 4.18 -4.55 -9.98
C TRP A 19 5.58 -4.81 -9.43
N ARG A 20 6.44 -3.79 -9.53
CA ARG A 20 7.68 -3.71 -8.78
C ARG A 20 7.74 -2.40 -8.00
N VAL A 21 8.44 -2.41 -6.88
CA VAL A 21 8.60 -1.24 -6.02
C VAL A 21 10.01 -1.20 -5.41
N GLN A 22 10.60 -0.02 -5.33
CA GLN A 22 11.83 0.19 -4.58
C GLN A 22 11.51 0.63 -3.15
N SER A 23 11.95 -0.15 -2.17
CA SER A 23 11.87 0.19 -0.75
C SER A 23 12.96 -0.53 0.06
N PRO A 24 13.21 -0.13 1.31
CA PRO A 24 14.05 -0.91 2.21
C PRO A 24 13.52 -2.34 2.42
N ALA A 25 14.43 -3.30 2.66
CA ALA A 25 14.06 -4.68 2.98
C ALA A 25 13.33 -4.81 4.34
N THR A 26 13.44 -3.78 5.20
CA THR A 26 12.72 -3.65 6.46
C THR A 26 11.79 -2.45 6.38
N VAL A 27 10.49 -2.65 6.56
CA VAL A 27 9.48 -1.59 6.39
C VAL A 27 8.62 -1.42 7.64
N VAL A 28 8.06 -0.23 7.79
CA VAL A 28 6.96 0.03 8.70
C VAL A 28 5.65 -0.04 7.90
N ALA A 29 4.79 -0.98 8.25
CA ALA A 29 3.46 -1.13 7.68
C ALA A 29 2.38 -0.62 8.65
N TRP A 30 1.30 -0.11 8.10
CA TRP A 30 0.18 0.47 8.83
C TRP A 30 -1.04 -0.42 8.71
N GLN A 31 -1.66 -0.70 9.85
CA GLN A 31 -2.95 -1.38 9.95
C GLN A 31 -4.01 -0.39 10.42
N CYS A 32 -4.98 -0.11 9.54
CA CYS A 32 -6.03 0.88 9.79
C CYS A 32 -7.34 0.20 10.19
N ASN A 33 -8.02 0.75 11.21
CA ASN A 33 -9.29 0.25 11.72
C ASN A 33 -10.55 0.95 11.13
N CYS A 34 -10.42 1.78 10.08
CA CYS A 34 -11.61 2.39 9.46
C CYS A 34 -12.51 1.33 8.80
N SER A 35 -13.76 1.69 8.51
CA SER A 35 -14.78 0.75 8.03
C SER A 35 -14.36 -0.07 6.80
N ASP A 36 -13.71 0.53 5.79
CA ASP A 36 -13.21 -0.21 4.61
C ASP A 36 -11.94 -1.01 4.91
N CYS A 37 -10.93 -0.40 5.55
CA CYS A 37 -9.63 -1.05 5.78
C CYS A 37 -9.73 -2.25 6.73
N ALA A 38 -10.56 -2.14 7.78
CA ALA A 38 -10.82 -3.23 8.72
C ALA A 38 -11.48 -4.42 8.02
N MET A 39 -12.47 -4.18 7.17
CA MET A 39 -13.15 -5.24 6.40
C MET A 39 -12.21 -5.92 5.39
N ARG A 40 -11.29 -5.16 4.77
CA ARG A 40 -10.29 -5.73 3.86
C ARG A 40 -9.17 -6.49 4.58
N GLY A 41 -8.99 -6.27 5.87
CA GLY A 41 -7.84 -6.77 6.62
C GLY A 41 -6.51 -6.26 6.05
N ASN A 42 -6.49 -5.07 5.46
CA ASN A 42 -5.34 -4.56 4.74
C ASN A 42 -4.29 -3.97 5.69
N THR A 43 -3.05 -4.45 5.59
CA THR A 43 -1.87 -3.90 6.27
C THR A 43 -0.84 -3.57 5.20
N HIS A 44 -0.35 -2.33 5.17
CA HIS A 44 0.42 -1.83 4.03
C HIS A 44 1.55 -0.90 4.43
N PHE A 45 2.67 -0.93 3.72
CA PHE A 45 3.69 0.12 3.79
C PHE A 45 3.51 1.09 2.62
N ILE A 46 4.01 2.31 2.76
CA ILE A 46 3.81 3.38 1.78
C ILE A 46 5.16 3.73 1.15
N VAL A 47 5.15 3.95 -0.16
CA VAL A 47 6.29 4.44 -0.92
C VAL A 47 5.91 5.68 -1.74
N PRO A 48 6.88 6.53 -2.13
CA PRO A 48 6.67 7.51 -3.19
C PRO A 48 6.21 6.84 -4.48
N SER A 49 5.29 7.46 -5.22
CA SER A 49 4.78 6.90 -6.48
C SER A 49 5.85 6.73 -7.56
N GLU A 50 6.90 7.55 -7.56
CA GLU A 50 8.06 7.42 -8.45
C GLU A 50 8.88 6.13 -8.25
N ARG A 51 8.76 5.48 -7.09
CA ARG A 51 9.41 4.20 -6.77
C ARG A 51 8.57 2.99 -7.14
N PHE A 52 7.36 3.20 -7.65
CA PHE A 52 6.41 2.15 -8.00
C PHE A 52 6.23 2.06 -9.51
N GLU A 53 6.20 0.83 -10.02
CA GLU A 53 5.91 0.57 -11.42
C GLU A 53 4.91 -0.58 -11.55
N LEU A 54 3.84 -0.31 -12.30
CA LEU A 54 2.86 -1.31 -12.70
C LEU A 54 3.37 -2.03 -13.96
N LEU A 55 3.40 -3.36 -13.96
CA LEU A 55 4.07 -4.13 -15.00
C LEU A 55 3.10 -4.68 -16.05
N GLY A 56 3.50 -4.63 -17.32
CA GLY A 56 2.77 -5.22 -18.45
C GLY A 56 1.32 -4.75 -18.53
N ASP A 57 0.42 -5.70 -18.79
CA ASP A 57 -1.02 -5.45 -18.97
C ASP A 57 -1.82 -5.35 -17.66
N SER A 58 -1.15 -5.21 -16.52
CA SER A 58 -1.79 -5.27 -15.19
C SER A 58 -2.91 -4.27 -15.00
N GLU A 59 -2.83 -3.09 -15.62
CA GLU A 59 -3.86 -2.05 -15.56
C GLU A 59 -5.23 -2.55 -16.06
N LYS A 60 -5.25 -3.44 -17.07
CA LYS A 60 -6.49 -4.01 -17.63
C LYS A 60 -7.29 -4.80 -16.59
N PHE A 61 -6.64 -5.29 -15.53
CA PHE A 61 -7.24 -6.12 -14.50
C PHE A 61 -7.53 -5.37 -13.21
N LEU A 62 -7.23 -4.08 -13.14
CA LEU A 62 -7.56 -3.24 -11.99
C LEU A 62 -9.00 -2.72 -12.10
N THR A 63 -9.64 -2.62 -10.95
CA THR A 63 -10.82 -1.78 -10.75
C THR A 63 -10.60 -0.90 -9.52
N THR A 64 -11.31 0.22 -9.44
CA THR A 64 -11.14 1.21 -8.38
C THR A 64 -12.45 1.45 -7.65
N TYR A 65 -12.37 1.39 -6.33
CA TYR A 65 -13.45 1.83 -5.44
C TYR A 65 -13.01 3.10 -4.70
N THR A 66 -13.94 4.05 -4.55
CA THR A 66 -13.73 5.30 -3.82
C THR A 66 -14.99 5.67 -3.05
N PHE A 67 -14.83 6.25 -1.87
CA PHE A 67 -15.92 6.75 -1.04
C PHE A 67 -15.43 7.91 -0.17
N GLY A 68 -16.33 8.53 0.60
CA GLY A 68 -15.98 9.62 1.51
C GLY A 68 -15.45 10.83 0.75
N THR A 69 -14.20 11.23 1.01
CA THR A 69 -13.56 12.34 0.29
C THR A 69 -13.17 12.02 -1.15
N HIS A 70 -13.31 10.75 -1.57
CA HIS A 70 -12.87 10.23 -2.87
C HIS A 70 -11.36 10.40 -3.17
N THR A 71 -10.57 10.78 -2.15
CA THR A 71 -9.11 10.95 -2.26
C THR A 71 -8.41 9.60 -2.38
N ALA A 72 -8.75 8.66 -1.48
CA ALA A 72 -8.22 7.30 -1.55
C ALA A 72 -8.78 6.60 -2.79
N LYS A 73 -7.90 5.95 -3.56
CA LYS A 73 -8.26 5.10 -4.71
C LYS A 73 -7.97 3.67 -4.32
N HIS A 74 -8.97 2.95 -3.81
CA HIS A 74 -8.87 1.55 -3.42
C HIS A 74 -8.86 0.68 -4.68
N MET A 75 -7.66 0.36 -5.17
CA MET A 75 -7.46 -0.42 -6.39
C MET A 75 -7.35 -1.91 -6.05
N PHE A 76 -8.03 -2.77 -6.81
CA PHE A 76 -7.95 -4.21 -6.62
C PHE A 76 -8.13 -4.98 -7.91
N CYS A 77 -7.67 -6.22 -7.92
CA CYS A 77 -7.83 -7.08 -9.08
C CYS A 77 -9.30 -7.45 -9.28
N LYS A 78 -9.89 -7.09 -10.43
CA LYS A 78 -11.28 -7.41 -10.77
C LYS A 78 -11.54 -8.91 -10.99
N VAL A 79 -10.48 -9.72 -11.06
CA VAL A 79 -10.57 -11.18 -11.26
C VAL A 79 -10.56 -11.94 -9.94
N CYS A 80 -9.65 -11.61 -9.01
CA CYS A 80 -9.49 -12.35 -7.75
C CYS A 80 -9.79 -11.52 -6.48
N GLY A 81 -10.18 -10.25 -6.61
CA GLY A 81 -10.55 -9.37 -5.49
C GLY A 81 -9.39 -8.81 -4.66
N ILE A 82 -8.15 -9.31 -4.84
CA ILE A 82 -7.01 -8.90 -4.02
C ILE A 82 -6.60 -7.44 -4.29
N THR A 83 -6.58 -6.63 -3.23
CA THR A 83 -5.93 -5.32 -3.16
C THR A 83 -4.43 -5.53 -2.91
N SER A 84 -3.64 -5.60 -3.98
CA SER A 84 -2.17 -5.74 -3.83
C SER A 84 -1.46 -4.41 -3.60
N PHE A 85 -2.08 -3.31 -4.05
CA PHE A 85 -1.66 -1.94 -3.76
C PHE A 85 -2.85 -0.99 -3.93
N TYR A 86 -2.75 0.23 -3.40
CA TYR A 86 -3.74 1.29 -3.62
C TYR A 86 -3.15 2.69 -3.40
N ARG A 87 -3.89 3.76 -3.75
CA ARG A 87 -3.50 5.14 -3.40
C ARG A 87 -4.23 5.57 -2.12
N PRO A 88 -3.54 5.75 -0.98
CA PRO A 88 -4.17 6.08 0.29
C PRO A 88 -4.57 7.57 0.39
N ARG A 89 -5.53 7.89 1.27
CA ARG A 89 -5.93 9.29 1.56
C ARG A 89 -4.79 10.10 2.19
N SER A 90 -3.99 9.47 3.06
CA SER A 90 -2.88 10.12 3.78
C SER A 90 -1.72 10.52 2.88
N ASN A 91 -1.55 9.81 1.76
CA ASN A 91 -0.43 10.01 0.83
C ASN A 91 -0.96 9.91 -0.62
N PRO A 92 -1.69 10.93 -1.12
CA PRO A 92 -2.26 10.90 -2.47
C PRO A 92 -1.19 10.82 -3.58
N ASP A 93 0.04 11.19 -3.26
CA ASP A 93 1.25 11.14 -4.08
C ASP A 93 2.07 9.84 -3.91
N GLY A 94 1.64 8.96 -3.01
CA GLY A 94 2.28 7.68 -2.72
C GLY A 94 1.46 6.48 -3.15
N ILE A 95 2.07 5.30 -3.01
CA ILE A 95 1.43 4.00 -3.20
C ILE A 95 1.53 3.20 -1.91
N ALA A 96 0.39 2.73 -1.43
CA ALA A 96 0.31 1.80 -0.31
C ALA A 96 0.37 0.36 -0.83
N ILE A 97 1.43 -0.37 -0.48
CA ILE A 97 1.69 -1.75 -0.86
C ILE A 97 1.21 -2.69 0.24
N THR A 98 0.27 -3.59 -0.09
CA THR A 98 -0.16 -4.64 0.84
C THR A 98 1.00 -5.59 1.08
N TYR A 99 1.55 -5.64 2.30
CA TYR A 99 2.84 -6.30 2.54
C TYR A 99 2.79 -7.82 2.23
N LYS A 100 1.63 -8.44 2.45
CA LYS A 100 1.39 -9.87 2.13
C LYS A 100 1.33 -10.17 0.63
N CYS A 101 1.30 -9.15 -0.21
CA CYS A 101 1.31 -9.28 -1.67
C CYS A 101 2.70 -9.06 -2.28
N VAL A 102 3.71 -8.81 -1.46
CA VAL A 102 5.12 -8.85 -1.87
C VAL A 102 5.51 -10.32 -2.07
N ASP A 103 6.13 -10.63 -3.20
CA ASP A 103 6.66 -11.97 -3.45
C ASP A 103 7.76 -12.30 -2.40
N PRO A 104 7.90 -13.57 -1.99
CA PRO A 104 8.92 -13.95 -1.02
C PRO A 104 10.35 -13.61 -1.47
N GLY A 105 11.20 -13.19 -0.52
CA GLY A 105 12.65 -13.13 -0.69
C GLY A 105 13.30 -11.78 -0.35
N THR A 106 12.67 -10.66 -0.72
CA THR A 106 13.29 -9.33 -0.54
C THR A 106 12.77 -8.55 0.65
N LEU A 107 11.55 -8.85 1.13
CA LEU A 107 10.98 -8.24 2.35
C LEU A 107 11.36 -9.10 3.56
N ILE A 108 12.26 -8.58 4.39
CA ILE A 108 12.90 -9.31 5.50
C ILE A 108 12.15 -9.07 6.81
N HIS A 109 11.76 -7.83 7.10
CA HIS A 109 11.08 -7.47 8.34
C HIS A 109 9.95 -6.45 8.09
N VAL A 110 8.86 -6.60 8.84
CA VAL A 110 7.70 -5.71 8.79
C VAL A 110 7.33 -5.35 10.22
N GLU A 111 7.59 -4.11 10.62
CA GLU A 111 7.04 -3.54 11.84
C GLU A 111 5.59 -3.10 11.55
N ILE A 112 4.63 -3.53 12.36
CA ILE A 112 3.22 -3.13 12.19
C ILE A 112 2.88 -2.03 13.19
N LYS A 113 2.47 -0.86 12.69
CA LYS A 113 1.88 0.23 13.46
C LYS A 113 0.38 0.29 13.25
N LEU A 114 -0.35 0.60 14.32
CA LEU A 114 -1.79 0.80 14.27
C LEU A 114 -2.10 2.24 13.86
N PHE A 115 -3.07 2.39 12.98
CA PHE A 115 -3.63 3.68 12.59
C PHE A 115 -5.11 3.71 12.98
N ASP A 116 -5.50 4.67 13.82
CA ASP A 116 -6.90 4.87 14.17
C ASP A 116 -7.61 5.70 13.10
N GLY A 117 -8.12 5.00 12.10
CA GLY A 117 -8.88 5.57 10.99
C GLY A 117 -10.33 5.92 11.34
N LEU A 118 -10.85 5.49 12.48
CA LEU A 118 -12.12 5.99 13.01
C LEU A 118 -11.98 7.45 13.47
N ASN A 119 -10.83 7.80 14.03
CA ASN A 119 -10.48 9.17 14.44
C ASN A 119 -9.43 9.82 13.50
N TRP A 120 -9.70 9.78 12.18
CA TRP A 120 -8.73 10.11 11.13
C TRP A 120 -7.98 11.42 11.33
N GLU A 121 -8.66 12.52 11.67
CA GLU A 121 -8.04 13.86 11.77
C GLU A 121 -6.98 13.94 12.88
N ASN A 122 -7.21 13.25 14.00
CA ASN A 122 -6.26 13.21 15.11
C ASN A 122 -5.06 12.31 14.75
N SER A 123 -5.35 11.11 14.26
CA SER A 123 -4.32 10.13 13.87
C SER A 123 -3.41 10.66 12.77
N HIS A 124 -3.98 11.30 11.74
CA HIS A 124 -3.19 11.85 10.64
C HIS A 124 -2.18 12.91 11.11
N LYS A 125 -2.52 13.69 12.15
CA LYS A 125 -1.63 14.72 12.71
C LYS A 125 -0.57 14.13 13.65
N SER A 126 -0.87 13.05 14.36
CA SER A 126 -0.02 12.53 15.43
C SER A 126 0.94 11.40 15.01
N THR A 127 0.64 10.67 13.94
CA THR A 127 1.40 9.45 13.59
C THR A 127 2.56 9.67 12.61
N GLY A 128 2.59 10.81 11.91
CA GLY A 128 3.58 11.09 10.87
C GLY A 128 3.38 10.29 9.57
N ILE A 129 2.27 9.56 9.40
CA ILE A 129 2.02 8.71 8.21
C ILE A 129 2.14 9.46 6.86
N SER A 130 1.88 10.78 6.86
CA SER A 130 2.00 11.63 5.67
C SER A 130 3.44 11.79 5.16
N SER A 131 4.47 11.53 5.98
CA SER A 131 5.87 11.59 5.55
C SER A 131 6.30 10.36 4.76
N CYS A 132 5.58 9.23 4.85
CA CYS A 132 6.01 7.97 4.23
C CYS A 132 6.10 8.00 2.70
N SER A 133 5.46 8.97 2.02
CA SER A 133 5.59 9.18 0.57
C SER A 133 6.59 10.26 0.17
N LYS A 134 7.25 10.89 1.15
CA LYS A 134 8.21 11.99 0.95
C LYS A 134 9.67 11.57 1.07
N GLU A 135 9.90 10.37 1.59
CA GLU A 135 11.22 9.78 1.85
C GLU A 135 11.73 8.95 0.70
#